data_AF-A0A160MXR2-F1
#
_entry.id   AF-A0A160MXR2-F1
#
_cell.length_a   1.000
_cell.length_b   1.000
_cell.length_c   1.000
_cell.angle_alpha   90.00
_cell.angle_beta   90.00
_cell.angle_gamma   90.00
#
_symmetry.space_group_name_H-M   'P 1'
#
loop_
_entity.id
_entity.type
_entity.pdbx_description
1 polymer ?
#
loop_
_entity_poly.entity_id
_entity_poly.type
_entity_poly.pdbx_seq_one_letter_code
_entity_poly.pdbx_strand_id
1 'polypeptide(L)' 'MYRPTSITGWVITVLVLAFCVHIFVWVDARSHSVSDTFYGVFPYVVPTVTAWYVLAMRLSGHRE' A
#
# COMPACT_ATOMS: atom_id res chain seq x y z
N MET A 1 17.90 -6.25 -4.86
CA MET A 1 16.58 -6.90 -4.85
C MET A 1 16.13 -7.09 -3.41
N TYR A 2 15.05 -6.43 -2.98
CA TYR A 2 14.48 -6.56 -1.64
C TYR A 2 13.78 -7.92 -1.54
N ARG A 3 14.38 -8.86 -0.82
CA ARG A 3 13.75 -10.11 -0.43
C ARG A 3 13.29 -9.90 1.01
N PRO A 4 11.97 -9.82 1.31
CA PRO A 4 11.50 -9.68 2.68
C PRO A 4 11.90 -10.98 3.38
N THR A 5 13.01 -10.93 4.09
CA THR A 5 13.66 -12.08 4.74
C THR A 5 13.22 -12.17 6.20
N SER A 6 12.33 -11.28 6.62
CA SER A 6 11.63 -11.28 7.91
C SER A 6 10.13 -11.45 7.69
N ILE A 7 9.51 -12.32 8.48
CA ILE A 7 8.06 -12.57 8.51
C ILE A 7 7.30 -11.25 8.70
N THR A 8 7.83 -10.35 9.53
CA THR A 8 7.23 -9.03 9.79
C THR A 8 7.10 -8.19 8.52
N GLY A 9 8.11 -8.20 7.64
CA GLY A 9 8.05 -7.46 6.38
C GLY A 9 6.98 -7.99 5.44
N TRP A 10 6.83 -9.31 5.35
CA TRP A 10 5.76 -9.94 4.59
C TRP A 10 4.37 -9.60 5.13
N VAL A 11 4.18 -9.67 6.45
CA VAL A 11 2.91 -9.33 7.09
C VAL A 11 2.51 -7.89 6.78
N ILE A 12 3.45 -6.94 6.91
CA ILE A 12 3.21 -5.53 6.60
C ILE A 12 2.84 -5.35 5.12
N THR A 13 3.56 -5.99 4.20
CA THR A 13 3.26 -5.92 2.76
C THR A 13 1.86 -6.46 2.46
N VAL A 14 1.47 -7.59 3.05
CA VAL A 14 0.13 -8.17 2.87
C VAL A 14 -0.95 -7.23 3.41
N LEU A 15 -0.74 -6.62 4.58
CA LEU A 15 -1.67 -5.65 5.15
C LEU A 15 -1.84 -4.41 4.27
N VAL A 16 -0.74 -3.89 3.72
CA VAL A 16 -0.75 -2.76 2.78
C VAL A 16 -1.55 -3.10 1.52
N LEU A 17 -1.33 -4.28 0.93
CA LEU A 17 -2.08 -4.73 -0.23
C LEU A 17 -3.57 -4.92 0.09
N ALA A 18 -3.89 -5.55 1.22
CA ALA A 18 -5.26 -5.74 1.66
C ALA A 18 -5.99 -4.41 1.87
N PHE A 19 -5.32 -3.42 2.47
CA PHE A 19 -5.85 -2.07 2.61
C PHE A 19 -6.11 -1.40 1.26
N CYS A 20 -5.16 -1.45 0.33
CA CYS A 20 -5.32 -0.87 -1.01
C CYS A 20 -6.51 -1.50 -1.75
N VAL A 21 -6.65 -2.83 -1.70
CA VAL A 21 -7.79 -3.53 -2.31
C VAL A 21 -9.11 -3.16 -1.63
N HIS A 22 -9.13 -3.08 -0.29
CA HIS A 22 -10.31 -2.68 0.46
C HIS A 22 -10.80 -1.28 0.06
N ILE A 23 -9.88 -0.31 0.03
CA ILE A 23 -10.21 1.06 -0.38
C ILE A 23 -10.64 1.10 -1.84
N PHE A 24 -9.96 0.37 -2.73
CA PHE A 24 -10.34 0.33 -4.15
C PHE A 24 -11.78 -0.18 -4.33
N VAL A 25 -12.12 -1.32 -3.74
CA VAL A 25 -13.49 -1.88 -3.80
C VAL A 25 -14.51 -0.92 -3.16
N TRP A 26 -14.14 -0.28 -2.05
CA TRP A 26 -15.03 0.68 -1.40
C TRP A 26 -15.27 1.92 -2.27
N VAL A 27 -14.24 2.54 -2.83
CA VAL A 27 -14.40 3.72 -3.69
C VAL A 27 -15.14 3.36 -4.98
N ASP A 28 -14.73 2.27 -5.64
CA ASP A 28 -15.30 1.85 -6.93
C ASP A 28 -16.81 1.57 -6.84
N ALA A 29 -17.28 0.97 -5.74
CA ALA A 29 -18.70 0.73 -5.50
C ALA A 29 -19.54 2.02 -5.38
N ARG A 30 -18.91 3.19 -5.28
CA ARG A 30 -19.53 4.51 -5.11
C ARG A 30 -19.19 5.46 -6.26
N SER A 31 -18.37 5.03 -7.21
CA SER A 31 -17.94 5.81 -8.36
C SER A 31 -18.91 5.65 -9.53
N HIS A 32 -19.09 6.73 -10.30
CA HIS A 32 -19.86 6.72 -11.54
C HIS A 32 -18.97 6.68 -12.79
N SER A 33 -17.66 6.87 -12.63
CA SER A 33 -16.66 6.79 -13.69
C SER A 33 -15.33 6.26 -13.18
N VAL A 34 -14.50 5.78 -14.11
CA VAL A 34 -13.13 5.32 -13.81
C VAL A 34 -12.29 6.46 -13.21
N SER A 35 -12.47 7.69 -13.70
CA SER A 35 -11.81 8.88 -13.17
C SER A 35 -12.19 9.12 -11.70
N ASP A 36 -13.47 8.99 -11.35
CA ASP A 36 -13.93 9.13 -9.96
C ASP A 36 -13.28 8.09 -9.05
N THR A 37 -13.12 6.85 -9.52
CA THR A 37 -12.38 5.82 -8.77
C THR A 37 -10.92 6.22 -8.58
N PHE A 38 -10.22 6.65 -9.64
CA PHE A 38 -8.80 7.05 -9.52
C PHE A 38 -8.60 8.24 -8.57
N TYR A 39 -9.41 9.29 -8.69
CA TYR A 39 -9.34 10.43 -7.79
C TYR A 39 -9.74 10.08 -6.36
N GLY A 40 -10.72 9.18 -6.19
CA GLY A 40 -11.19 8.73 -4.87
C GLY A 40 -10.20 7.83 -4.14
N VAL A 41 -9.46 6.95 -4.84
CA VAL A 41 -8.44 6.08 -4.20
C VAL A 41 -7.11 6.78 -3.96
N PHE A 42 -6.77 7.78 -4.78
CA PHE A 42 -5.50 8.53 -4.70
C PHE A 42 -5.13 8.99 -3.27
N PRO A 43 -6.00 9.66 -2.50
CA PRO A 43 -5.65 10.17 -1.18
C PRO A 43 -5.40 9.08 -0.13
N TYR A 44 -5.69 7.82 -0.41
CA TYR A 44 -5.48 6.69 0.51
C TYR A 44 -4.33 5.79 0.07
N VAL A 45 -4.30 5.43 -1.22
CA VAL A 45 -3.33 4.45 -1.75
C VAL A 45 -1.93 5.07 -1.83
N VAL A 46 -1.81 6.30 -2.34
CA VAL A 46 -0.51 6.96 -2.49
C VAL A 46 0.23 7.15 -1.16
N PRO A 47 -0.37 7.73 -0.10
CA PRO A 47 0.32 7.85 1.17
C PRO A 47 0.62 6.49 1.82
N THR A 48 -0.27 5.50 1.69
CA THR A 48 -0.05 4.15 2.24
C THR A 48 1.15 3.46 1.58
N VAL A 49 1.23 3.49 0.25
CA VAL A 49 2.36 2.91 -0.50
C VAL A 49 3.66 3.69 -0.21
N THR A 50 3.57 5.01 -0.06
CA THR A 50 4.73 5.84 0.32
C THR A 50 5.24 5.48 1.72
N ALA A 51 4.34 5.33 2.69
CA ALA A 51 4.69 4.90 4.04
C ALA A 51 5.33 3.51 4.04
N TRP A 52 4.77 2.58 3.26
CA TRP A 52 5.34 1.25 3.09
C TRP A 52 6.75 1.30 2.50
N TYR A 53 6.98 2.12 1.47
CA TYR A 53 8.29 2.32 0.86
C TYR A 53 9.32 2.88 1.85
N VAL A 54 8.94 3.90 2.62
CA VAL A 54 9.80 4.47 3.68
C VAL A 54 10.14 3.43 4.73
N LEU A 55 9.15 2.65 5.18
CA LEU A 55 9.37 1.59 6.16
C LEU A 55 10.28 0.49 5.62
N ALA A 56 10.11 0.10 4.36
CA ALA A 56 10.97 -0.86 3.68
C ALA A 56 12.43 -0.37 3.61
N MET A 57 12.65 0.92 3.29
CA MET A 57 13.99 1.53 3.28
C MET A 57 14.64 1.55 4.67
N ARG A 58 13.88 1.88 5.71
CA ARG A 58 14.40 1.90 7.09
C ARG A 58 14.77 0.49 7.59
N LEU A 59 13.96 -0.51 7.22
CA LEU A 59 14.22 -1.90 7.58
C LEU A 59 15.40 -2.50 6.81
N SER A 60 15.71 -2.02 5.60
CA SER A 60 16.90 -2.46 4.86
C SER A 60 18.19 -1.86 5.39
N GLY A 61 18.19 -0.58 5.81
CA GLY A 61 19.40 0.10 6.31
C GLY A 61 19.82 -0.29 7.74
N HIS A 62 19.01 -1.06 8.46
CA HIS A 62 19.32 -1.52 9.83
C HIS A 62 20.12 -2.85 9.85
N ARG A 63 20.50 -3.37 8.67
CA ARG A 63 21.09 -4.70 8.47
C ARG A 63 22.57 -4.66 8.05
N GLU A 64 23.25 -3.55 8.30
CA GLU A 64 24.67 -3.33 8.01
C GLU A 64 25.43 -2.95 9.29
#